data_AF-A0A1C4PVF7-F1
#
_entry.id   AF-A0A1C4PVF7-F1
#
_cell.length_a   1.000
_cell.length_b   1.000
_cell.length_c   1.000
_cell.angle_alpha   90.00
_cell.angle_beta   90.00
_cell.angle_gamma   90.00
#
_symmetry.space_group_name_H-M   'P 1'
#
loop_
_entity.id
_entity.type
_entity.pdbx_description
1 polymer ?
#
loop_
_entity_poly.entity_id
_entity_poly.type
_entity_poly.pdbx_seq_one_letter_code
_entity_poly.pdbx_strand_id
1 'polypeptide(L)'
;MIHTTVDNIVVPDTAVTEAARDVASTYLSPGLFNHSQRVYLWAAARGTALSIPFDPELLYVAAMLHDIGLVTAFDSHTIAFEEAGGHVASVFAAGAGWSAHRRQRLSKVIILHMQLEVEASADPEGHLLSNSAAMDVVGTNLDDFDSGFRSEVLAHYPRLDFSADFLAHFQDQAARKPGSAAAGMMRIGAENLIADNPLDCPQLSVPASPRSGYARAVAVRVRGGGAAYGSERVSHTSSPRSSVETWSRSNPTFSRTRNDGVFQDRTVAQSRFRPVVIAASSTAEAASVA
;
A
#
# COMPACT_ATOMS: atom_id res chain seq x y z
N MET A 1 -12.70 9.68 17.63
CA MET A 1 -13.09 8.34 17.18
C MET A 1 -14.11 8.49 16.06
N ILE A 2 -13.86 7.82 14.95
CA ILE A 2 -14.65 7.83 13.72
C ILE A 2 -15.70 6.74 13.87
N HIS A 3 -16.97 7.15 13.91
CA HIS A 3 -18.12 6.25 13.98
C HIS A 3 -18.80 6.21 12.62
N THR A 4 -18.65 5.09 11.91
CA THR A 4 -19.26 4.85 10.59
C THR A 4 -19.45 3.34 10.39
N THR A 5 -20.01 2.94 9.25
CA THR A 5 -20.11 1.55 8.79
C THR A 5 -19.52 1.45 7.39
N VAL A 6 -19.19 0.23 6.93
CA VAL A 6 -18.69 0.02 5.56
C VAL A 6 -19.68 0.53 4.51
N ASP A 7 -20.98 0.33 4.73
CA ASP A 7 -22.04 0.76 3.80
C ASP A 7 -22.16 2.28 3.66
N ASN A 8 -21.66 3.05 4.64
CA ASN A 8 -21.63 4.51 4.58
C ASN A 8 -20.42 5.05 3.81
N ILE A 9 -19.46 4.20 3.44
CA ILE A 9 -18.29 4.59 2.65
C ILE A 9 -18.61 4.41 1.18
N VAL A 10 -18.70 5.53 0.45
CA VAL A 10 -18.97 5.53 -0.98
C VAL A 10 -17.73 5.08 -1.73
N VAL A 11 -17.78 3.88 -2.32
CA VAL A 11 -16.81 3.44 -3.34
C VAL A 11 -17.29 3.95 -4.70
N PRO A 12 -16.49 4.72 -5.45
CA PRO A 12 -16.89 5.20 -6.77
C PRO A 12 -17.13 4.03 -7.72
N ASP A 13 -18.30 4.04 -8.34
CA ASP A 13 -18.70 3.07 -9.35
C ASP A 13 -18.45 3.68 -10.74
N THR A 14 -17.23 3.48 -11.24
CA THR A 14 -16.81 3.96 -12.56
C THR A 14 -16.00 2.90 -13.29
N ALA A 15 -15.97 2.96 -14.62
CA ALA A 15 -15.17 2.02 -15.40
C ALA A 15 -13.68 2.04 -15.03
N VAL A 16 -13.17 3.17 -14.51
CA VAL A 16 -11.77 3.29 -14.11
C VAL A 16 -11.51 2.64 -12.76
N THR A 17 -12.43 2.76 -11.79
CA THR A 17 -12.29 2.05 -10.51
C THR A 17 -12.43 0.54 -10.69
N GLU A 18 -13.37 0.10 -11.53
CA GLU A 18 -13.50 -1.32 -11.90
C GLU A 18 -12.21 -1.86 -12.55
N ALA A 19 -11.64 -1.14 -13.52
CA ALA A 19 -10.40 -1.55 -14.18
C ALA A 19 -9.21 -1.58 -13.21
N ALA A 20 -9.11 -0.60 -12.29
CA ALA A 20 -8.04 -0.58 -11.29
C ALA A 20 -8.15 -1.77 -10.33
N ARG A 21 -9.38 -2.09 -9.90
CA ARG A 21 -9.66 -3.27 -9.08
C ARG A 21 -9.31 -4.56 -9.81
N ASP A 22 -9.65 -4.68 -11.08
CA ASP A 22 -9.34 -5.85 -11.91
C ASP A 22 -7.82 -6.07 -12.03
N VAL A 23 -7.08 -5.00 -12.36
CA VAL A 23 -5.60 -5.02 -12.39
C VAL A 23 -5.03 -5.42 -11.03
N ALA A 24 -5.48 -4.80 -9.95
CA ALA A 24 -5.03 -5.13 -8.59
C ALA A 24 -5.29 -6.60 -8.26
N SER A 25 -6.50 -7.11 -8.52
CA SER A 25 -6.87 -8.50 -8.25
C SER A 25 -6.14 -9.53 -9.13
N THR A 26 -5.67 -9.11 -10.31
CA THR A 26 -4.92 -9.96 -11.24
C THR A 26 -3.47 -10.16 -10.80
N TYR A 27 -2.84 -9.11 -10.27
CA TYR A 27 -1.40 -9.10 -10.03
C TYR A 27 -1.01 -9.17 -8.56
N LEU A 28 -1.81 -8.64 -7.65
CA LEU A 28 -1.52 -8.68 -6.22
C LEU A 28 -1.90 -10.04 -5.62
N SER A 29 -1.19 -10.45 -4.57
CA SER A 29 -1.64 -11.56 -3.74
C SER A 29 -3.02 -11.25 -3.13
N PRO A 30 -3.82 -12.26 -2.73
CA PRO A 30 -5.09 -12.01 -2.06
C PRO A 30 -4.96 -11.11 -0.82
N GLY A 31 -3.86 -11.25 -0.07
CA GLY A 31 -3.54 -10.40 1.08
C GLY A 31 -3.31 -8.93 0.70
N LEU A 32 -2.45 -8.68 -0.29
CA LEU A 32 -2.15 -7.33 -0.81
C LEU A 32 -3.36 -6.67 -1.49
N PHE A 33 -4.17 -7.44 -2.22
CA PHE A 33 -5.42 -6.95 -2.80
C PHE A 33 -6.41 -6.53 -1.71
N ASN A 34 -6.61 -7.38 -0.68
CA ASN A 34 -7.47 -7.03 0.45
C ASN A 34 -6.92 -5.83 1.23
N HIS A 35 -5.60 -5.73 1.41
CA HIS A 35 -4.96 -4.54 1.97
C HIS A 35 -5.31 -3.27 1.21
N SER A 36 -5.16 -3.27 -0.11
CA SER A 36 -5.53 -2.14 -0.98
C SER A 36 -6.99 -1.72 -0.78
N GLN A 37 -7.89 -2.70 -0.66
CA GLN A 37 -9.31 -2.46 -0.37
C GLN A 37 -9.54 -1.85 1.02
N ARG A 38 -8.88 -2.37 2.06
CA ARG A 38 -8.97 -1.83 3.43
C ARG A 38 -8.42 -0.40 3.50
N VAL A 39 -7.26 -0.15 2.87
CA VAL A 39 -6.62 1.17 2.81
C VAL A 39 -7.58 2.21 2.25
N TYR A 40 -8.31 1.90 1.17
CA TYR A 40 -9.32 2.81 0.65
C TYR A 40 -10.41 3.11 1.68
N LEU A 41 -10.95 2.10 2.36
CA LEU A 41 -12.03 2.26 3.34
C LEU A 41 -11.58 3.11 4.53
N TRP A 42 -10.37 2.87 5.04
CA TRP A 42 -9.76 3.69 6.10
C TRP A 42 -9.57 5.14 5.66
N ALA A 43 -9.05 5.34 4.44
CA ALA A 43 -8.74 6.65 3.88
C ALA A 43 -10.02 7.47 3.65
N ALA A 44 -11.03 6.88 3.01
CA ALA A 44 -12.30 7.53 2.76
C ALA A 44 -13.05 7.85 4.07
N ALA A 45 -13.08 6.92 5.02
CA ALA A 45 -13.69 7.14 6.34
C ALA A 45 -13.02 8.29 7.09
N ARG A 46 -11.67 8.34 7.12
CA ARG A 46 -10.91 9.42 7.72
C ARG A 46 -11.14 10.75 7.01
N GLY A 47 -11.13 10.75 5.68
CA GLY A 47 -11.36 11.96 4.88
C GLY A 47 -12.72 12.57 5.13
N THR A 48 -13.78 11.76 5.12
CA THR A 48 -15.14 12.21 5.42
C THR A 48 -15.28 12.69 6.86
N ALA A 49 -14.80 11.92 7.84
CA ALA A 49 -14.96 12.27 9.25
C ALA A 49 -14.20 13.54 9.66
N LEU A 50 -13.05 13.81 9.05
CA LEU A 50 -12.21 14.98 9.32
C LEU A 50 -12.45 16.13 8.34
N SER A 51 -13.42 16.00 7.42
CA SER A 51 -13.70 17.00 6.38
C SER A 51 -12.46 17.37 5.54
N ILE A 52 -11.59 16.39 5.31
CA ILE A 52 -10.44 16.54 4.40
C ILE A 52 -10.96 16.34 2.98
N PRO A 53 -10.85 17.33 2.08
CA PRO A 53 -11.36 17.20 0.71
C PRO A 53 -10.46 16.27 -0.10
N PHE A 54 -11.05 15.34 -0.86
CA PHE A 54 -10.31 14.44 -1.75
C PHE A 54 -11.14 14.06 -2.99
N ASP A 55 -10.47 13.74 -4.09
CA ASP A 55 -11.07 13.07 -5.26
C ASP A 55 -11.23 11.55 -4.94
N PRO A 56 -12.47 11.04 -4.77
CA PRO A 56 -12.68 9.67 -4.33
C PRO A 56 -12.30 8.63 -5.39
N GLU A 57 -12.42 8.95 -6.68
CA GLU A 57 -12.01 8.05 -7.77
C GLU A 57 -10.48 7.99 -7.85
N LEU A 58 -9.79 9.15 -7.73
CA LEU A 58 -8.33 9.18 -7.69
C LEU A 58 -7.79 8.42 -6.48
N LEU A 59 -8.37 8.63 -5.30
CA LEU A 59 -7.95 7.95 -4.08
C LEU A 59 -8.19 6.43 -4.17
N TYR A 60 -9.31 5.99 -4.75
CA TYR A 60 -9.59 4.58 -4.96
C TYR A 60 -8.55 3.92 -5.89
N VAL A 61 -8.30 4.53 -7.05
CA VAL A 61 -7.31 4.01 -8.00
C VAL A 61 -5.91 4.03 -7.40
N ALA A 62 -5.55 5.06 -6.63
CA ALA A 62 -4.28 5.11 -5.92
C ALA A 62 -4.16 3.96 -4.92
N ALA A 63 -5.19 3.73 -4.09
CA ALA A 63 -5.21 2.63 -3.13
C ALA A 63 -5.08 1.26 -3.82
N MET A 64 -5.74 1.04 -4.96
CA MET A 64 -5.65 -0.22 -5.71
C MET A 64 -4.26 -0.51 -6.28
N LEU A 65 -3.50 0.55 -6.61
CA LEU A 65 -2.25 0.42 -7.36
C LEU A 65 -1.00 0.79 -6.55
N HIS A 66 -1.12 1.23 -5.30
CA HIS A 66 0.02 1.76 -4.55
C HIS A 66 1.13 0.73 -4.32
N ASP A 67 0.75 -0.54 -4.11
CA ASP A 67 1.65 -1.67 -3.89
C ASP A 67 2.00 -2.45 -5.17
N ILE A 68 1.53 -2.01 -6.34
CA ILE A 68 1.76 -2.75 -7.60
C ILE A 68 3.26 -2.89 -7.92
N GLY A 69 4.10 -1.97 -7.43
CA GLY A 69 5.55 -2.04 -7.59
C GLY A 69 6.23 -3.14 -6.76
N LEU A 70 5.54 -3.78 -5.82
CA LEU A 70 6.09 -4.89 -5.02
C LEU A 70 6.11 -6.21 -5.78
N VAL A 71 5.21 -6.39 -6.76
CA VAL A 71 5.09 -7.66 -7.50
C VAL A 71 6.13 -7.73 -8.62
N THR A 72 6.67 -8.92 -8.86
CA THR A 72 7.78 -9.15 -9.80
C THR A 72 7.52 -8.63 -11.22
N ALA A 73 6.25 -8.63 -11.66
CA ALA A 73 5.87 -8.14 -12.99
C ALA A 73 6.14 -6.64 -13.19
N PHE A 74 6.14 -5.86 -12.11
CA PHE A 74 6.23 -4.40 -12.14
C PHE A 74 7.32 -3.83 -11.24
N ASP A 75 8.00 -4.67 -10.46
CA ASP A 75 9.14 -4.26 -9.67
C ASP A 75 10.30 -3.85 -10.58
N SER A 76 10.81 -2.64 -10.33
CA SER A 76 12.04 -2.19 -10.96
C SER A 76 13.26 -2.75 -10.25
N HIS A 77 14.32 -3.07 -10.97
CA HIS A 77 15.58 -3.46 -10.35
C HIS A 77 16.26 -2.31 -9.60
N THR A 78 16.06 -1.06 -10.03
CA THR A 78 16.92 0.08 -9.62
C THR A 78 16.20 1.19 -8.86
N ILE A 79 14.89 1.36 -9.05
CA ILE A 79 14.11 2.41 -8.36
C ILE A 79 13.19 1.80 -7.32
N ALA A 80 12.84 2.58 -6.29
CA ALA A 80 11.97 2.15 -5.20
C ALA A 80 10.59 1.72 -5.73
N PHE A 81 9.91 0.83 -5.00
CA PHE A 81 8.66 0.22 -5.47
C PHE A 81 7.54 1.25 -5.64
N GLU A 82 7.49 2.25 -4.77
CA GLU A 82 6.53 3.34 -4.80
C GLU A 82 6.72 4.23 -6.06
N GLU A 83 7.96 4.40 -6.52
CA GLU A 83 8.26 5.11 -7.77
C GLU A 83 7.89 4.25 -8.99
N ALA A 84 8.26 2.97 -8.98
CA ALA A 84 7.90 2.03 -10.04
C ALA A 84 6.36 1.90 -10.17
N GLY A 85 5.66 1.74 -9.06
CA GLY A 85 4.21 1.71 -8.99
C GLY A 85 3.58 3.03 -9.45
N GLY A 86 4.16 4.17 -9.09
CA GLY A 86 3.77 5.48 -9.60
C GLY A 86 3.86 5.58 -11.13
N HIS A 87 4.92 5.03 -11.74
CA HIS A 87 5.04 4.98 -13.21
C HIS A 87 3.98 4.08 -13.84
N VAL A 88 3.74 2.89 -13.29
CA VAL A 88 2.70 1.96 -13.78
C VAL A 88 1.32 2.61 -13.69
N ALA A 89 1.01 3.26 -12.57
CA ALA A 89 -0.26 3.95 -12.37
C ALA A 89 -0.46 5.12 -13.36
N SER A 90 0.62 5.84 -13.70
CA SER A 90 0.57 6.89 -14.74
C SER A 90 0.23 6.32 -16.12
N VAL A 91 0.79 5.16 -16.48
CA VAL A 91 0.47 4.44 -17.72
C VAL A 91 -0.96 3.91 -17.70
N PHE A 92 -1.39 3.28 -16.60
CA PHE A 92 -2.77 2.83 -16.40
C PHE A 92 -3.76 3.98 -16.62
N ALA A 93 -3.55 5.11 -15.94
CA ALA A 93 -4.43 6.27 -16.04
C ALA A 93 -4.39 6.92 -17.43
N ALA A 94 -3.29 6.79 -18.18
CA ALA A 94 -3.26 7.16 -19.60
C ALA A 94 -4.17 6.28 -20.44
N GLY A 95 -4.12 4.95 -20.24
CA GLY A 95 -5.02 3.99 -20.88
C GLY A 95 -6.49 4.23 -20.52
N ALA A 96 -6.76 4.66 -19.28
CA ALA A 96 -8.09 5.03 -18.79
C ALA A 96 -8.58 6.41 -19.28
N GLY A 97 -7.79 7.12 -20.09
CA GLY A 97 -8.18 8.41 -20.69
C GLY A 97 -8.07 9.62 -19.74
N TRP A 98 -7.38 9.50 -18.61
CA TRP A 98 -7.18 10.63 -17.70
C TRP A 98 -6.25 11.70 -18.27
N SER A 99 -6.50 12.95 -17.89
CA SER A 99 -5.67 14.09 -18.28
C SER A 99 -4.22 13.93 -17.79
N ALA A 100 -3.25 14.57 -18.45
CA ALA A 100 -1.84 14.56 -18.01
C ALA A 100 -1.68 14.98 -16.54
N HIS A 101 -2.41 16.02 -16.13
CA HIS A 101 -2.40 16.50 -14.75
C HIS A 101 -2.89 15.43 -13.75
N ARG A 102 -4.01 14.76 -14.05
CA ARG A 102 -4.58 13.75 -13.14
C ARG A 102 -3.71 12.48 -13.06
N ARG A 103 -3.03 12.12 -14.16
CA ARG A 103 -2.02 11.05 -14.18
C ARG A 103 -0.82 11.35 -13.29
N GLN A 104 -0.26 12.56 -13.41
CA GLN A 104 0.81 13.03 -12.54
C GLN A 104 0.38 13.06 -11.08
N ARG A 105 -0.88 13.49 -10.82
CA ARG A 105 -1.45 13.48 -9.47
C ARG A 105 -1.51 12.08 -8.89
N LEU A 106 -2.01 11.09 -9.64
CA LEU A 106 -2.08 9.69 -9.22
C LEU A 106 -0.69 9.13 -8.89
N SER A 107 0.28 9.32 -9.80
CA SER A 107 1.66 8.88 -9.58
C SER A 107 2.27 9.53 -8.32
N LYS A 108 2.05 10.83 -8.12
CA LYS A 108 2.53 11.55 -6.93
C LYS A 108 1.90 10.99 -5.65
N VAL A 109 0.59 10.79 -5.61
CA VAL A 109 -0.11 10.26 -4.42
C VAL A 109 0.42 8.87 -4.05
N ILE A 110 0.65 8.02 -5.05
CA ILE A 110 1.30 6.72 -4.82
C ILE A 110 2.71 6.93 -4.27
N ILE A 111 3.57 7.75 -4.86
CA ILE A 111 4.93 7.94 -4.31
C ILE A 111 4.90 8.47 -2.86
N LEU A 112 3.95 9.37 -2.54
CA LEU A 112 3.78 9.94 -1.20
C LEU A 112 3.33 8.91 -0.15
N HIS A 113 2.75 7.77 -0.53
CA HIS A 113 2.24 6.80 0.44
C HIS A 113 3.35 6.23 1.35
N MET A 114 4.60 6.22 0.88
CA MET A 114 5.77 5.76 1.63
C MET A 114 6.47 6.88 2.43
N GLN A 115 6.00 8.12 2.35
CA GLN A 115 6.53 9.18 3.20
C GLN A 115 5.95 9.08 4.61
N LEU A 116 6.83 9.27 5.61
CA LEU A 116 6.47 9.17 7.03
C LEU A 116 5.40 10.19 7.45
N GLU A 117 5.48 11.40 6.90
CA GLU A 117 4.58 12.50 7.21
C GLU A 117 4.19 13.23 5.94
N VAL A 118 2.88 13.31 5.68
CA VAL A 118 2.30 14.09 4.60
C VAL A 118 1.20 14.95 5.22
N GLU A 119 1.35 16.27 5.17
CA GLU A 119 0.37 17.20 5.72
C GLU A 119 -0.90 17.25 4.86
N ALA A 120 -2.07 17.11 5.47
CA ALA A 120 -3.35 17.13 4.77
C ALA A 120 -3.59 18.43 4.00
N SER A 121 -3.09 19.57 4.51
CA SER A 121 -3.20 20.87 3.85
C SER A 121 -2.30 21.00 2.62
N ALA A 122 -1.22 20.22 2.54
CA ALA A 122 -0.30 20.21 1.42
C ALA A 122 -0.72 19.20 0.34
N ASP A 123 -1.18 18.02 0.76
CA ASP A 123 -1.55 16.94 -0.14
C ASP A 123 -2.63 16.03 0.51
N PRO A 124 -3.93 16.35 0.33
CA PRO A 124 -5.01 15.62 1.00
C PRO A 124 -5.03 14.12 0.69
N GLU A 125 -4.95 13.74 -0.59
CA GLU A 125 -4.96 12.33 -0.98
C GLU A 125 -3.70 11.59 -0.52
N GLY A 126 -2.51 12.20 -0.62
CA GLY A 126 -1.27 11.62 -0.11
C GLY A 126 -1.30 11.43 1.42
N HIS A 127 -1.85 12.40 2.15
CA HIS A 127 -2.07 12.29 3.60
C HIS A 127 -2.98 11.11 3.92
N LEU A 128 -4.14 11.02 3.28
CA LEU A 128 -5.11 9.96 3.53
C LEU A 128 -4.54 8.57 3.19
N LEU A 129 -3.86 8.45 2.05
CA LEU A 129 -3.29 7.18 1.60
C LEU A 129 -2.14 6.72 2.51
N SER A 130 -1.17 7.60 2.78
CA SER A 130 -0.02 7.29 3.66
C SER A 130 -0.47 6.87 5.07
N ASN A 131 -1.36 7.65 5.70
CA ASN A 131 -1.84 7.34 7.05
C ASN A 131 -2.62 6.02 7.11
N SER A 132 -3.40 5.72 6.07
CA SER A 132 -4.23 4.52 6.02
C SER A 132 -3.42 3.26 5.71
N ALA A 133 -2.44 3.36 4.82
CA ALA A 133 -1.48 2.30 4.55
C ALA A 133 -0.65 2.00 5.80
N ALA A 134 -0.10 3.02 6.46
CA ALA A 134 0.65 2.85 7.71
C ALA A 134 -0.21 2.21 8.82
N MET A 135 -1.45 2.67 9.01
CA MET A 135 -2.39 2.06 9.95
C MET A 135 -2.59 0.57 9.66
N ASP A 136 -2.85 0.19 8.41
CA ASP A 136 -3.13 -1.20 8.06
C ASP A 136 -1.89 -2.10 8.12
N VAL A 137 -0.69 -1.55 7.88
CA VAL A 137 0.59 -2.28 7.89
C VAL A 137 1.15 -2.43 9.30
N VAL A 138 1.23 -1.36 10.09
CA VAL A 138 1.89 -1.35 11.42
C VAL A 138 0.94 -1.12 12.60
N GLY A 139 -0.37 -0.99 12.36
CA GLY A 139 -1.36 -0.89 13.43
C GLY A 139 -1.37 0.45 14.17
N THR A 140 -0.80 1.51 13.59
CA THR A 140 -0.85 2.86 14.17
C THR A 140 -2.26 3.45 14.06
N ASN A 141 -2.64 4.31 15.00
CA ASN A 141 -3.89 5.08 14.95
C ASN A 141 -5.18 4.26 14.81
N LEU A 142 -5.17 2.96 15.17
CA LEU A 142 -6.34 2.10 15.11
C LEU A 142 -7.50 2.61 15.98
N ASP A 143 -7.19 3.25 17.11
CA ASP A 143 -8.18 3.81 18.04
C ASP A 143 -8.86 5.09 17.53
N ASP A 144 -8.39 5.63 16.40
CA ASP A 144 -9.13 6.65 15.68
C ASP A 144 -10.44 6.09 15.11
N PHE A 145 -10.57 4.77 14.93
CA PHE A 145 -11.74 4.11 14.36
C PHE A 145 -12.49 3.29 15.41
N ASP A 146 -13.82 3.38 15.37
CA ASP A 146 -14.69 2.53 16.18
C ASP A 146 -14.38 1.03 15.94
N SER A 147 -14.48 0.21 17.00
CA SER A 147 -14.19 -1.22 16.90
C SER A 147 -15.17 -1.97 16.00
N GLY A 148 -16.44 -1.56 15.94
CA GLY A 148 -17.43 -2.15 15.04
C GLY A 148 -17.06 -1.93 13.58
N PHE A 149 -16.69 -0.69 13.22
CA PHE A 149 -16.20 -0.38 11.86
C PHE A 149 -14.94 -1.19 11.51
N ARG A 150 -13.98 -1.29 12.44
CA ARG A 150 -12.78 -2.11 12.24
C ARG A 150 -13.13 -3.57 11.94
N SER A 151 -14.03 -4.16 12.72
CA SER A 151 -14.49 -5.54 12.52
C SER A 151 -15.22 -5.73 11.19
N GLU A 152 -16.07 -4.78 10.78
CA GLU A 152 -16.78 -4.86 9.50
C GLU A 152 -15.82 -4.86 8.30
N VAL A 153 -14.83 -3.97 8.30
CA VAL A 153 -13.83 -3.91 7.22
C VAL A 153 -13.01 -5.20 7.15
N LEU A 154 -12.58 -5.74 8.30
CA LEU A 154 -11.84 -7.01 8.35
C LEU A 154 -12.70 -8.21 7.95
N ALA A 155 -14.01 -8.18 8.21
CA ALA A 155 -14.94 -9.22 7.76
C ALA A 155 -15.13 -9.20 6.24
N HIS A 156 -15.17 -8.03 5.61
CA HIS A 156 -15.28 -7.89 4.15
C HIS A 156 -13.97 -8.19 3.43
N TYR A 157 -12.84 -7.75 4.00
CA TYR A 157 -11.51 -7.84 3.41
C TYR A 157 -10.51 -8.43 4.41
N PRO A 158 -10.56 -9.76 4.66
CA PRO A 158 -9.71 -10.40 5.66
C PRO A 158 -8.23 -10.21 5.35
N ARG A 159 -7.40 -10.18 6.40
CA ARG A 159 -5.95 -9.97 6.28
C ARG A 159 -5.23 -11.15 5.64
N LEU A 160 -5.75 -12.37 5.82
CA LEU A 160 -5.13 -13.59 5.30
C LEU A 160 -3.67 -13.69 5.77
N ASP A 161 -2.73 -13.90 4.86
CA ASP A 161 -1.28 -13.97 5.09
C ASP A 161 -0.56 -12.62 4.85
N PHE A 162 -1.31 -11.52 4.74
CA PHE A 162 -0.78 -10.20 4.36
C PHE A 162 0.47 -9.79 5.13
N SER A 163 0.50 -9.89 6.45
CA SER A 163 1.64 -9.40 7.25
C SER A 163 2.94 -10.13 6.92
N ALA A 164 2.88 -11.45 6.69
CA ALA A 164 4.04 -12.25 6.31
C ALA A 164 4.47 -11.98 4.86
N ASP A 165 3.51 -11.92 3.94
CA ASP A 165 3.73 -11.64 2.51
C ASP A 165 4.33 -10.25 2.29
N PHE A 166 3.73 -9.22 2.90
CA PHE A 166 4.20 -7.85 2.85
C PHE A 166 5.60 -7.69 3.43
N LEU A 167 5.88 -8.31 4.59
CA LEU A 167 7.20 -8.27 5.20
C LEU A 167 8.27 -8.88 4.29
N ALA A 168 7.97 -10.00 3.64
CA ALA A 168 8.89 -10.63 2.68
C ALA A 168 9.20 -9.70 1.50
N HIS A 169 8.18 -9.04 0.93
CA HIS A 169 8.37 -8.03 -0.10
C HIS A 169 9.24 -6.86 0.38
N PHE A 170 9.00 -6.35 1.59
CA PHE A 170 9.75 -5.22 2.14
C PHE A 170 11.21 -5.56 2.45
N GLN A 171 11.48 -6.76 2.94
CA GLN A 171 12.84 -7.26 3.18
C GLN A 171 13.61 -7.40 1.86
N ASP A 172 12.98 -7.92 0.81
CA ASP A 172 13.58 -8.04 -0.52
C ASP A 172 13.86 -6.66 -1.15
N GLN A 173 12.91 -5.72 -1.06
CA GLN A 173 13.11 -4.33 -1.48
C GLN A 173 14.27 -3.68 -0.69
N ALA A 174 14.33 -3.88 0.62
CA ALA A 174 15.38 -3.32 1.46
C ALA A 174 16.78 -3.88 1.12
N ALA A 175 16.87 -5.18 0.84
CA ALA A 175 18.12 -5.84 0.48
C ALA A 175 18.66 -5.37 -0.88
N ARG A 176 17.78 -5.26 -1.89
CA ARG A 176 18.17 -4.86 -3.25
C ARG A 176 18.33 -3.35 -3.41
N LYS A 177 17.56 -2.57 -2.65
CA LYS A 177 17.45 -1.10 -2.78
C LYS A 177 17.61 -0.43 -1.42
N PRO A 178 18.83 -0.40 -0.85
CA PRO A 178 19.07 0.08 0.52
C PRO A 178 18.75 1.56 0.75
N GLY A 179 18.56 2.36 -0.31
CA GLY A 179 18.12 3.75 -0.24
C GLY A 179 16.60 3.96 -0.26
N SER A 180 15.81 2.90 -0.41
CA SER A 180 14.35 2.97 -0.51
C SER A 180 13.66 3.27 0.83
N ALA A 181 12.39 3.71 0.78
CA ALA A 181 11.58 3.88 1.98
C ALA A 181 11.36 2.55 2.73
N ALA A 182 11.19 1.43 2.00
CA ALA A 182 11.13 0.09 2.58
C ALA A 182 12.40 -0.24 3.41
N ALA A 183 13.60 0.07 2.88
CA ALA A 183 14.84 -0.05 3.64
C ALA A 183 14.88 0.86 4.87
N GLY A 184 14.30 2.07 4.78
CA GLY A 184 14.08 2.96 5.91
C GLY A 184 13.23 2.31 7.01
N MET A 185 12.10 1.71 6.65
CA MET A 185 11.21 1.01 7.58
C MET A 185 11.90 -0.18 8.26
N MET A 186 12.66 -0.98 7.52
CA MET A 186 13.42 -2.09 8.11
C MET A 186 14.49 -1.60 9.10
N ARG A 187 15.18 -0.49 8.80
CA ARG A 187 16.19 0.08 9.72
C ARG A 187 15.61 0.56 11.05
N ILE A 188 14.35 0.98 11.10
CA ILE A 188 13.69 1.40 12.33
C ILE A 188 12.97 0.25 13.05
N GLY A 189 13.13 -1.00 12.59
CA GLY A 189 12.56 -2.18 13.22
C GLY A 189 11.06 -2.35 12.99
N ALA A 190 10.52 -1.82 11.88
CA ALA A 190 9.09 -1.96 11.55
C ALA A 190 8.64 -3.42 11.39
N GLU A 191 9.57 -4.36 11.15
CA GLU A 191 9.32 -5.80 11.12
C GLU A 191 8.54 -6.32 12.33
N ASN A 192 8.87 -5.86 13.55
CA ASN A 192 8.16 -6.26 14.76
C ASN A 192 6.74 -5.69 14.80
N LEU A 193 6.56 -4.45 14.34
CA LEU A 193 5.23 -3.81 14.30
C LEU A 193 4.31 -4.47 13.27
N ILE A 194 4.88 -4.92 12.14
CA ILE A 194 4.15 -5.66 11.11
C ILE A 194 3.76 -7.05 11.63
N ALA A 195 4.71 -7.76 12.27
CA ALA A 195 4.47 -9.09 12.80
C ALA A 195 3.47 -9.10 13.98
N ASP A 196 3.52 -8.09 14.84
CA ASP A 196 2.65 -7.95 16.01
C ASP A 196 1.41 -7.07 15.73
N ASN A 197 1.03 -6.90 14.44
CA ASN A 197 -0.06 -6.00 14.08
C ASN A 197 -1.38 -6.39 14.77
N PRO A 198 -2.01 -5.50 15.55
CA PRO A 198 -3.22 -5.81 16.30
C PRO A 198 -4.39 -6.30 15.43
N LEU A 199 -4.43 -5.94 14.14
CA LEU A 199 -5.47 -6.37 13.22
C LEU A 199 -5.39 -7.86 12.87
N ASP A 200 -4.27 -8.53 13.11
CA ASP A 200 -4.11 -9.99 12.94
C ASP A 200 -4.66 -10.79 14.13
N CYS A 201 -5.03 -10.13 15.23
CA CYS A 201 -5.62 -10.79 16.38
C CYS A 201 -7.07 -11.27 16.09
N PRO A 202 -7.38 -12.56 16.30
CA PRO A 202 -8.72 -13.12 16.06
C PRO A 202 -9.87 -12.49 16.85
N GLN A 203 -9.58 -11.65 17.85
CA GLN A 203 -10.63 -11.04 18.68
C GLN A 203 -11.32 -9.83 18.01
N LEU A 204 -10.78 -9.32 16.90
CA LEU A 204 -11.40 -8.28 16.08
C LEU A 204 -12.35 -8.84 14.99
N SER A 205 -12.54 -10.16 14.92
CA SER A 205 -13.36 -10.81 13.88
C SER A 205 -14.67 -11.44 14.39
N VAL A 206 -15.16 -11.07 15.58
CA VAL A 206 -16.52 -11.45 16.01
C VAL A 206 -17.51 -10.37 15.56
N PRO A 207 -18.43 -10.64 14.61
CA PRO A 207 -19.50 -9.71 14.32
C PRO A 207 -20.53 -9.72 15.44
N ALA A 208 -21.04 -8.55 15.81
CA ALA A 208 -22.37 -8.49 16.40
C ALA A 208 -23.37 -9.10 15.41
N SER A 209 -24.21 -10.01 15.91
CA SER A 209 -25.18 -10.78 15.12
C SER A 209 -25.99 -9.89 14.15
N PRO A 210 -26.16 -10.26 12.86
CA PRO A 210 -26.86 -9.41 11.90
C PRO A 210 -28.36 -9.41 12.17
N ARG A 211 -28.95 -8.22 12.28
CA ARG A 211 -30.39 -8.04 12.04
C ARG A 211 -30.64 -8.23 10.55
N SER A 212 -31.10 -9.42 10.18
CA SER A 212 -31.78 -9.82 8.94
C SER A 212 -31.95 -8.74 7.86
N GLY A 213 -31.26 -8.90 6.72
CA GLY A 213 -31.56 -8.15 5.50
C GLY A 213 -30.66 -8.50 4.30
N TYR A 214 -31.05 -9.53 3.54
CA TYR A 214 -30.71 -9.80 2.13
C TYR A 214 -29.26 -9.60 1.62
N ALA A 215 -28.53 -10.70 1.43
CA ALA A 215 -27.41 -10.79 0.48
C ALA A 215 -27.87 -11.48 -0.81
N ARG A 216 -27.70 -10.80 -1.96
CA ARG A 216 -27.90 -11.39 -3.29
C ARG A 216 -26.53 -11.81 -3.82
N ALA A 217 -26.23 -13.10 -3.75
CA ALA A 217 -25.00 -13.66 -4.32
C ALA A 217 -25.05 -13.62 -5.85
N VAL A 218 -24.08 -12.95 -6.48
CA VAL A 218 -23.80 -13.08 -7.91
C VAL A 218 -22.85 -14.26 -8.09
N ALA A 219 -23.34 -15.35 -8.67
CA ALA A 219 -22.55 -16.52 -8.98
C ALA A 219 -21.70 -16.28 -10.25
N VAL A 220 -20.38 -16.21 -10.10
CA VAL A 220 -19.44 -16.28 -11.21
C VAL A 220 -19.31 -17.74 -11.65
N ARG A 221 -19.69 -18.02 -12.89
CA ARG A 221 -19.64 -19.36 -13.48
C ARG A 221 -18.31 -19.54 -14.21
N VAL A 222 -17.36 -20.22 -13.58
CA VAL A 222 -16.12 -20.66 -14.25
C VAL A 222 -16.44 -21.91 -15.09
N ARG A 223 -16.27 -21.83 -16.41
CA ARG A 223 -16.27 -23.00 -17.31
C ARG A 223 -14.91 -23.69 -17.21
N GLY A 224 -14.93 -24.97 -16.88
CA GLY A 224 -13.74 -25.81 -16.81
C GLY A 224 -13.12 -26.12 -18.17
N GLY A 225 -11.79 -26.22 -18.18
CA GLY A 225 -10.99 -26.91 -19.17
C GLY A 225 -9.89 -27.65 -18.43
N GLY A 226 -9.96 -28.98 -18.41
CA GLY A 226 -9.03 -29.83 -17.67
C GLY A 226 -7.75 -30.12 -18.45
N ALA A 227 -6.67 -30.34 -17.71
CA ALA A 227 -5.63 -31.31 -18.08
C ALA A 227 -4.97 -31.80 -16.78
N ALA A 228 -4.95 -33.11 -16.62
CA ALA A 228 -4.44 -33.84 -15.47
C ALA A 228 -2.90 -33.89 -15.48
N TYR A 229 -2.28 -33.87 -14.30
CA TYR A 229 -0.99 -34.53 -14.07
C TYR A 229 -0.84 -35.02 -12.62
N GLY A 230 -0.60 -36.33 -12.50
CA GLY A 230 0.26 -37.01 -11.53
C GLY A 230 0.10 -36.70 -10.04
N SER A 231 -0.62 -37.56 -9.33
CA SER A 231 -0.51 -37.73 -7.88
C SER A 231 0.75 -38.51 -7.51
N GLU A 232 1.54 -38.01 -6.56
CA GLU A 232 2.41 -38.86 -5.75
C GLU A 232 2.25 -38.49 -4.28
N ARG A 233 1.99 -39.53 -3.47
CA ARG A 233 1.56 -39.46 -2.08
C ARG A 233 2.74 -39.94 -1.23
N VAL A 234 3.23 -39.10 -0.33
CA VAL A 234 4.12 -39.53 0.77
C VAL A 234 3.47 -39.10 2.09
N SER A 235 3.35 -40.06 2.99
CA SER A 235 2.74 -39.95 4.31
C SER A 235 3.79 -40.12 5.41
N HIS A 236 3.45 -39.59 6.61
CA HIS A 236 4.09 -39.74 7.93
C HIS A 236 5.19 -38.68 8.25
N THR A 237 5.31 -38.08 9.44
CA THR A 237 4.69 -38.25 10.77
C THR A 237 5.10 -37.09 11.70
N SER A 238 4.25 -36.81 12.69
CA SER A 238 4.53 -36.37 14.08
C SER A 238 5.33 -35.09 14.39
N SER A 239 4.63 -34.20 15.11
CA SER A 239 5.11 -33.12 15.99
C SER A 239 5.98 -33.63 17.16
N PRO A 240 6.79 -32.75 17.80
CA PRO A 240 6.40 -32.39 19.17
C PRO A 240 6.60 -30.91 19.56
N ARG A 241 5.91 -30.58 20.66
CA ARG A 241 5.81 -29.33 21.43
C ARG A 241 7.15 -28.82 22.00
N SER A 242 7.26 -27.50 22.15
CA SER A 242 7.85 -26.83 23.33
C SER A 242 7.38 -25.37 23.39
N SER A 243 6.60 -25.02 24.41
CA SER A 243 6.98 -24.23 25.60
C SER A 243 6.79 -22.73 25.41
N VAL A 244 5.68 -22.24 25.99
CA VAL A 244 5.29 -20.84 26.12
C VAL A 244 6.03 -20.24 27.30
N GLU A 245 6.88 -19.24 27.06
CA GLU A 245 7.40 -18.37 28.10
C GLU A 245 6.64 -17.04 28.07
N THR A 246 5.94 -16.76 29.16
CA THR A 246 5.22 -15.51 29.40
C THR A 246 6.19 -14.43 29.85
N TRP A 247 6.35 -13.37 29.06
CA TRP A 247 7.08 -12.17 29.46
C TRP A 247 6.12 -11.04 29.85
N SER A 248 6.33 -10.51 31.05
CA SER A 248 5.52 -9.44 31.64
C SER A 248 5.89 -8.08 31.02
N ARG A 249 4.88 -7.30 30.62
CA ARG A 249 5.04 -5.98 30.01
C ARG A 249 5.48 -4.92 31.02
N SER A 250 6.52 -4.17 30.68
CA SER A 250 6.82 -2.85 31.26
C SER A 250 6.92 -1.82 30.12
N ASN A 251 5.95 -0.89 30.08
CA ASN A 251 5.93 0.24 29.15
C ASN A 251 6.97 1.29 29.55
N PRO A 252 7.79 1.81 28.62
CA PRO A 252 8.41 3.12 28.79
C PRO A 252 7.50 4.21 28.19
N THR A 253 7.01 5.08 29.08
CA THR A 253 6.42 6.38 28.75
C THR A 253 7.42 7.29 28.02
N PHE A 254 7.06 7.80 26.84
CA PHE A 254 7.83 8.85 26.16
C PHE A 254 7.25 10.22 26.50
N SER A 255 8.03 11.04 27.22
CA SER A 255 7.67 12.41 27.60
C SER A 255 7.94 13.37 26.44
N ARG A 256 6.91 14.11 26.02
CA ARG A 256 7.02 15.29 25.15
C ARG A 256 7.77 16.41 25.88
N THR A 257 8.86 16.89 25.30
CA THR A 257 9.37 18.23 25.58
C THR A 257 9.00 19.15 24.41
N ARG A 258 8.19 20.17 24.73
CA ARG A 258 8.02 21.36 23.89
C ARG A 258 9.33 22.13 23.88
N ASN A 259 9.72 22.65 22.74
CA ASN A 259 10.61 23.79 22.70
C ASN A 259 10.01 24.84 21.76
N ASP A 260 9.75 25.99 22.34
CA ASP A 260 9.23 27.17 21.70
C ASP A 260 10.35 27.90 20.94
N GLY A 261 10.04 28.46 19.78
CA GLY A 261 10.64 29.73 19.37
C GLY A 261 11.41 29.78 18.05
N VAL A 262 10.90 30.68 17.21
CA VAL A 262 11.60 31.60 16.31
C VAL A 262 11.84 31.15 14.86
N PHE A 263 10.92 31.66 14.03
CA PHE A 263 11.00 31.93 12.61
C PHE A 263 12.28 32.69 12.22
N GLN A 264 13.05 32.18 11.26
CA GLN A 264 13.83 33.02 10.35
C GLN A 264 13.73 32.51 8.91
N ASP A 265 13.25 33.43 8.09
CA ASP A 265 13.13 33.44 6.64
C ASP A 265 14.49 33.22 5.94
N ARG A 266 14.59 32.24 5.03
CA ARG A 266 15.59 32.25 3.96
C ARG A 266 15.02 31.70 2.65
N THR A 267 15.09 32.58 1.69
CA THR A 267 14.63 32.53 0.31
C THR A 267 15.50 31.62 -0.57
N VAL A 268 14.83 30.85 -1.43
CA VAL A 268 15.17 30.43 -2.82
C VAL A 268 16.65 30.19 -3.18
N ALA A 269 16.97 28.95 -3.55
CA ALA A 269 18.02 28.66 -4.54
C ALA A 269 17.61 27.48 -5.45
N GLN A 270 17.37 27.80 -6.72
CA GLN A 270 17.16 26.87 -7.82
C GLN A 270 18.46 26.10 -8.13
N SER A 271 18.44 24.77 -8.08
CA SER A 271 19.52 23.96 -8.65
C SER A 271 19.15 23.54 -10.08
N ARG A 272 19.90 24.10 -11.04
CA ARG A 272 19.85 23.76 -12.46
C ARG A 272 20.66 22.48 -12.69
N PHE A 273 20.02 21.43 -13.21
CA PHE A 273 20.72 20.28 -13.78
C PHE A 273 21.40 20.69 -15.11
N ARG A 274 22.69 20.40 -15.27
CA ARG A 274 23.42 20.51 -16.54
C ARG A 274 23.33 19.16 -17.28
N PRO A 275 23.19 19.14 -18.62
CA PRO A 275 23.22 17.90 -19.38
C PRO A 275 24.67 17.39 -19.57
N VAL A 276 24.83 16.08 -19.45
CA VAL A 276 26.05 15.36 -19.85
C VAL A 276 26.00 15.13 -21.36
N VAL A 277 27.00 15.63 -22.07
CA VAL A 277 27.21 15.38 -23.51
C VAL A 277 27.94 14.05 -23.66
N ILE A 278 27.33 13.08 -24.34
CA ILE A 278 28.00 11.85 -24.78
C ILE A 278 28.63 12.15 -26.15
N ALA A 279 29.95 12.17 -26.21
CA ALA A 279 30.70 12.31 -27.46
C ALA A 279 30.76 10.96 -28.18
N ALA A 280 30.29 10.92 -29.43
CA ALA A 280 30.50 9.82 -30.35
C ALA A 280 31.93 9.89 -30.92
N SER A 281 32.70 8.82 -30.79
CA SER A 281 33.99 8.65 -31.45
C SER A 281 33.78 8.06 -32.85
N SER A 282 33.91 8.90 -33.87
CA SER A 282 34.24 8.45 -35.23
C SER A 282 35.55 9.12 -35.66
N THR A 283 36.56 8.32 -35.94
CA THR A 283 37.71 8.74 -36.75
C THR A 283 37.92 7.70 -37.83
N ALA A 284 37.51 8.08 -39.04
CA ALA A 284 38.02 7.52 -40.29
C ALA A 284 38.96 8.57 -40.93
N GLU A 285 39.71 8.10 -41.93
CA GLU A 285 40.69 8.78 -42.81
C GLU A 285 42.16 8.84 -42.32
N ALA A 286 43.18 8.55 -43.15
CA ALA A 286 43.25 8.49 -44.62
C ALA A 286 44.41 7.62 -45.16
N ALA A 287 44.22 7.11 -46.40
CA ALA A 287 45.14 7.09 -47.57
C ALA A 287 46.54 6.43 -47.46
N SER A 288 47.19 5.85 -48.49
CA SER A 288 46.95 5.56 -49.91
C SER A 288 48.22 4.84 -50.43
N VAL A 289 48.05 3.82 -51.27
CA VAL A 289 48.86 3.44 -52.46
C VAL A 289 50.32 3.92 -52.55
N ALA A 290 51.28 2.98 -52.43
CA ALA A 290 52.28 2.59 -53.43
C ALA A 290 53.03 1.35 -52.94
#